data_AF-A0A7S3MQ74-F1
#
_entry.id   AF-A0A7S3MQ74-F1
#
_cell.length_a   1.000
_cell.length_b   1.000
_cell.length_c   1.000
_cell.angle_alpha   90.00
_cell.angle_beta   90.00
_cell.angle_gamma   90.00
#
_symmetry.space_group_name_H-M   'P 1'
#
loop_
_entity.id
_entity.type
_entity.pdbx_description
1 polymer ?
#
loop_
_entity_poly.entity_id
_entity_poly.type
_entity_poly.pdbx_seq_one_letter_code
_entity_poly.pdbx_strand_id
1 'polypeptide(L)'
;MMRNTSPVGWVPLLAIKVLFEGSLCPFLLAAVVVAVPIMLFTVAIDTWFYLGAVNGKDWVFTSYNFVQMNLVDGLSKFFGTDPWWFYLVVFAPAIFTAMYPAMLTSLFTHLRSMYSKGQTPYLAYYNAFYLLVFSAIPHKEMRFLLPIVPFAFIMISELLSQTIKSGGCQATLASVSIKLFIVVEMAILATVTMFHQRNWEWEHYLTRVKGEPIHSVYTTDSYGSPHFSWFHGTGARVNLVTLNPQ
;
A
#
# COMPACT_ATOMS: atom_id res chain seq x y z
N MET A 1 9.01 3.52 10.09
CA MET A 1 9.62 3.76 8.77
C MET A 1 8.52 4.08 7.77
N MET A 2 8.54 5.26 7.15
CA MET A 2 7.66 5.53 6.01
C MET A 2 8.03 4.52 4.91
N ARG A 3 7.04 3.92 4.25
CA ARG A 3 7.33 2.96 3.18
C ARG A 3 8.10 3.70 2.08
N ASN A 4 9.19 3.12 1.58
CA ASN A 4 10.06 3.76 0.56
C ASN A 4 9.28 4.22 -0.69
N THR A 5 8.10 3.63 -0.92
CA THR A 5 7.19 3.92 -2.03
C THR A 5 6.27 5.12 -1.79
N SER A 6 5.95 5.46 -0.54
CA SER A 6 5.00 6.51 -0.16
C SER A 6 5.37 7.94 -0.60
N PRO A 7 6.65 8.38 -0.61
CA PRO A 7 6.97 9.76 -0.99
C PRO A 7 6.74 10.09 -2.48
N VAL A 8 6.62 9.08 -3.36
CA VAL A 8 6.53 9.28 -4.82
C VAL A 8 5.39 10.23 -5.23
N GLY A 9 4.22 10.10 -4.61
CA GLY A 9 3.06 10.93 -4.96
C GLY A 9 3.22 12.41 -4.60
N TRP A 10 4.13 12.74 -3.67
CA TRP A 10 4.38 14.11 -3.21
C TRP A 10 5.27 14.91 -4.17
N VAL A 11 5.98 14.24 -5.07
CA VAL A 11 6.90 14.88 -6.04
C VAL A 11 6.21 15.98 -6.87
N PRO A 12 5.07 15.75 -7.56
CA PRO A 12 4.41 16.80 -8.33
C PRO A 12 3.91 17.95 -7.45
N LEU A 13 3.43 17.66 -6.24
CA LEU A 13 2.94 18.68 -5.31
C LEU A 13 4.07 19.61 -4.87
N LEU A 14 5.21 19.02 -4.50
CA LEU A 14 6.43 19.75 -4.15
C LEU A 14 6.94 20.59 -5.32
N ALA A 15 6.99 19.99 -6.52
CA ALA A 15 7.41 20.72 -7.73
C ALA A 15 6.52 21.94 -7.98
N ILE A 16 5.20 21.80 -7.86
CA ILE A 16 4.28 22.93 -8.05
C ILE A 16 4.52 24.03 -7.01
N LYS A 17 4.59 23.63 -5.74
CA LYS A 17 4.77 24.55 -4.61
C LYS A 17 6.09 25.33 -4.73
N VAL A 18 7.17 24.67 -5.13
CA VAL A 18 8.50 25.30 -5.21
C VAL A 18 8.63 26.15 -6.47
N LEU A 19 8.23 25.62 -7.64
CA LEU A 19 8.47 26.26 -8.93
C LEU A 19 7.47 27.38 -9.27
N PHE A 20 6.22 27.27 -8.80
CA PHE A 20 5.16 28.22 -9.17
C PHE A 20 4.62 29.04 -8.00
N GLU A 21 4.77 28.58 -6.76
CA GLU A 21 4.17 29.24 -5.58
C GLU A 21 5.21 29.85 -4.62
N GLY A 22 6.50 29.87 -5.01
CA GLY A 22 7.54 30.57 -4.26
C GLY A 22 7.90 29.98 -2.89
N SER A 23 7.53 28.72 -2.62
CA SER A 23 7.75 28.09 -1.31
C SER A 23 9.15 27.48 -1.09
N LEU A 24 10.14 27.91 -1.88
CA LEU A 24 11.51 27.37 -1.81
C LEU A 24 12.13 27.53 -0.41
N CYS A 25 12.04 28.71 0.21
CA CYS A 25 12.63 28.93 1.53
C CYS A 25 11.96 28.07 2.63
N PRO A 26 10.61 28.03 2.76
CA PRO A 26 9.94 27.10 3.65
C PRO A 26 10.31 25.63 3.40
N PHE A 27 10.45 25.24 2.12
CA PHE A 27 10.84 23.89 1.75
C PHE A 27 12.26 23.55 2.22
N LEU A 28 13.24 24.42 1.97
CA LEU A 28 14.62 24.23 2.44
C LEU A 28 14.70 24.19 3.97
N LEU A 29 13.94 25.06 4.64
CA LEU A 29 13.85 25.05 6.10
C LEU A 29 13.28 23.72 6.62
N ALA A 30 12.18 23.23 6.02
CA ALA A 30 11.61 21.93 6.38
C ALA A 30 12.56 20.77 6.06
N ALA A 31 13.33 20.85 4.96
CA ALA A 31 14.33 19.85 4.62
C ALA A 31 15.42 19.76 5.70
N VAL A 32 15.93 20.90 6.16
CA VAL A 32 17.00 20.95 7.18
C VAL A 32 16.49 20.65 8.58
N VAL A 33 15.33 21.18 8.98
CA VAL A 33 14.82 21.10 10.35
C VAL A 33 14.03 19.81 10.60
N VAL A 34 13.41 19.24 9.56
CA VAL A 34 12.53 18.07 9.70
C VAL A 34 13.08 16.86 8.95
N ALA A 35 13.30 16.96 7.63
CA ALA A 35 13.64 15.80 6.83
C ALA A 35 15.02 15.22 7.17
N VAL A 36 16.06 16.05 7.25
CA VAL A 36 17.43 15.62 7.56
C VAL A 36 17.52 14.94 8.93
N PRO A 37 17.01 15.53 10.04
CA PRO A 37 17.04 14.88 11.35
C PRO A 37 16.29 13.54 11.36
N ILE A 38 15.11 13.45 10.72
CA ILE A 38 14.34 12.21 10.64
C ILE A 38 15.11 11.14 9.84
N MET A 39 15.72 11.52 8.72
CA MET A 39 16.53 10.60 7.91
C MET A 39 17.75 10.09 8.69
N LEU A 40 18.50 10.99 9.34
CA LEU A 40 19.64 10.62 10.17
C LEU A 40 19.24 9.70 11.32
N PHE A 41 18.13 10.01 12.00
CA PHE A 41 17.61 9.18 13.08
C PHE A 41 17.17 7.80 12.59
N THR A 42 16.52 7.73 11.42
CA THR A 42 16.12 6.46 10.82
C THR A 42 17.34 5.62 10.43
N VAL A 43 18.34 6.23 9.80
CA VAL A 43 19.61 5.55 9.45
C VAL A 43 20.33 5.07 10.71
N ALA A 44 20.34 5.87 11.79
CA ALA A 44 20.95 5.47 13.06
C ALA A 44 20.23 4.26 13.68
N ILE A 45 18.90 4.26 13.70
CA ILE A 45 18.10 3.12 14.17
C ILE A 45 18.37 1.87 13.33
N ASP A 46 18.32 2.00 12.00
CA ASP A 46 18.54 0.87 11.10
C ASP A 46 19.96 0.31 11.28
N THR A 47 20.96 1.19 11.34
CA THR A 47 22.35 0.80 11.59
C THR A 47 22.51 0.07 12.92
N TRP A 48 21.91 0.59 13.99
CA TRP A 48 21.92 -0.06 15.31
C TRP A 48 21.22 -1.42 15.28
N PHE A 49 20.06 -1.52 14.63
CA PHE A 49 19.29 -2.76 14.56
C PHE A 49 20.01 -3.86 13.80
N TYR A 50 20.61 -3.54 12.65
CA TYR A 50 21.26 -4.53 11.79
C TYR A 50 22.70 -4.85 12.21
N LEU A 51 23.45 -3.88 12.75
CA LEU A 51 24.87 -4.06 13.11
C LEU A 51 25.12 -4.17 14.62
N GLY A 52 24.09 -3.93 15.45
CA GLY A 52 24.18 -3.95 16.92
C GLY A 52 24.84 -2.71 17.53
N ALA A 53 25.49 -1.85 16.73
CA ALA A 53 26.14 -0.63 17.20
C ALA A 53 26.26 0.43 16.10
N VAL A 54 26.21 1.71 16.49
CA VAL A 54 26.45 2.85 15.59
C VAL A 54 27.90 3.29 15.75
N ASN A 55 28.80 2.67 14.99
CA ASN A 55 30.25 2.85 15.13
C ASN A 55 30.85 3.93 14.20
N GLY A 56 30.02 4.58 13.38
CA GLY A 56 30.43 5.63 12.44
C GLY A 56 31.21 5.15 11.20
N LYS A 57 31.66 3.90 11.16
CA LYS A 57 32.37 3.28 10.02
C LYS A 57 31.42 2.63 9.02
N ASP A 58 30.47 1.86 9.55
CA ASP A 58 29.47 1.13 8.77
C ASP A 58 28.10 1.75 9.00
N TRP A 59 27.38 2.02 7.92
CA TRP A 59 26.06 2.65 7.94
C TRP A 59 25.09 1.85 7.09
N VAL A 60 23.89 1.65 7.60
CA VAL A 60 22.83 0.92 6.90
C VAL A 60 21.81 1.90 6.35
N PHE A 61 21.86 2.12 5.03
CA PHE A 61 20.90 2.94 4.30
C PHE A 61 19.82 2.05 3.67
N THR A 62 18.82 1.67 4.47
CA THR A 62 17.76 0.73 4.04
C THR A 62 17.00 1.20 2.80
N SER A 63 16.66 2.50 2.70
CA SER A 63 15.98 3.05 1.53
C SER A 63 16.83 2.98 0.26
N TYR A 64 18.15 3.21 0.36
CA TYR A 64 19.08 3.07 -0.77
C TYR A 64 19.22 1.61 -1.18
N ASN A 65 19.47 0.71 -0.22
CA ASN A 65 19.59 -0.73 -0.48
C ASN A 65 18.31 -1.29 -1.11
N PHE A 66 17.14 -0.80 -0.71
CA PHE A 66 15.89 -1.17 -1.36
C PHE A 66 15.87 -0.80 -2.85
N VAL A 67 16.25 0.44 -3.19
CA VAL A 67 16.29 0.89 -4.59
C VAL A 67 17.33 0.10 -5.39
N GLN A 68 18.53 -0.09 -4.84
CA GLN A 68 19.58 -0.88 -5.47
C GLN A 68 19.10 -2.29 -5.78
N MET A 69 18.65 -3.04 -4.78
CA MET A 69 18.31 -4.45 -4.96
C MET A 69 17.03 -4.62 -5.81
N ASN A 70 16.01 -3.78 -5.63
CA ASN A 70 14.70 -4.00 -6.26
C ASN A 70 14.56 -3.35 -7.64
N LEU A 71 15.12 -2.15 -7.83
CA LEU A 71 14.98 -1.39 -9.08
C LEU A 71 16.21 -1.54 -9.97
N VAL A 72 17.43 -1.48 -9.41
CA VAL A 72 18.67 -1.55 -10.20
C VAL A 72 19.03 -2.99 -10.54
N ASP A 73 19.14 -3.84 -9.51
CA ASP A 73 19.51 -5.26 -9.66
C ASP A 73 18.31 -6.13 -10.08
N GLY A 74 17.11 -5.55 -10.09
CA GLY A 74 15.91 -6.17 -10.65
C GLY A 74 15.36 -7.36 -9.85
N LEU A 75 15.71 -7.48 -8.56
CA LEU A 75 15.25 -8.58 -7.70
C LEU A 75 13.72 -8.69 -7.67
N SER A 76 13.03 -7.55 -7.80
CA SER A 76 11.56 -7.49 -7.84
C SER A 76 10.96 -8.30 -9.00
N LYS A 77 11.67 -8.48 -10.11
CA LYS A 77 11.19 -9.26 -11.27
C LYS A 77 11.07 -10.75 -10.99
N PHE A 78 11.83 -11.28 -10.02
CA PHE A 78 11.74 -12.68 -9.61
C PHE A 78 10.39 -13.02 -8.97
N PHE A 79 9.68 -12.03 -8.44
CA PHE A 79 8.34 -12.19 -7.85
C PHE A 79 7.21 -12.06 -8.89
N GLY A 80 7.54 -12.16 -10.19
CA GLY A 80 6.59 -12.02 -11.28
C GLY A 80 6.48 -10.59 -11.80
N THR A 81 6.01 -10.49 -13.04
CA THR A 81 5.83 -9.22 -13.76
C THR A 81 4.42 -9.12 -14.32
N ASP A 82 3.83 -7.95 -14.17
CA ASP A 82 2.48 -7.65 -14.63
C ASP A 82 2.49 -6.49 -15.63
N PRO A 83 1.53 -6.44 -16.57
CA PRO A 83 1.43 -5.37 -17.55
C PRO A 83 1.17 -4.00 -16.89
N TRP A 84 1.50 -2.91 -17.58
CA TRP A 84 1.41 -1.55 -17.03
C TRP A 84 -0.02 -1.15 -16.59
N TRP A 85 -1.04 -1.68 -17.25
CA TRP A 85 -2.45 -1.40 -16.96
C TRP A 85 -3.01 -2.17 -15.76
N PHE A 86 -2.25 -3.12 -15.20
CA PHE A 86 -2.72 -4.04 -14.17
C PHE A 86 -3.24 -3.33 -12.92
N TYR A 87 -2.59 -2.24 -12.50
CA TYR A 87 -3.09 -1.43 -11.39
C TYR A 87 -4.48 -0.85 -11.65
N LEU A 88 -4.74 -0.39 -12.86
CA LEU A 88 -6.01 0.25 -13.22
C LEU A 88 -7.12 -0.79 -13.41
N VAL A 89 -6.84 -1.94 -14.01
CA VAL A 89 -7.89 -2.92 -14.41
C VAL A 89 -8.09 -4.04 -13.39
N VAL A 90 -7.09 -4.36 -12.56
CA VAL A 90 -7.15 -5.47 -11.61
C VAL A 90 -7.19 -4.96 -10.17
N PHE A 91 -6.12 -4.27 -9.75
CA PHE A 91 -6.01 -3.88 -8.34
C PHE A 91 -6.92 -2.71 -7.95
N ALA A 92 -7.13 -1.71 -8.80
CA ALA A 92 -8.04 -0.61 -8.46
C ALA A 92 -9.50 -1.10 -8.31
N PRO A 93 -10.07 -1.94 -9.18
CA PRO A 93 -11.37 -2.56 -8.94
C PRO A 93 -11.41 -3.39 -7.67
N ALA A 94 -10.35 -4.14 -7.36
CA ALA A 94 -10.28 -4.92 -6.12
C ALA A 94 -10.23 -4.05 -4.85
N ILE A 95 -9.59 -2.89 -4.91
CA ILE A 95 -9.48 -1.95 -3.77
C ILE A 95 -10.76 -1.14 -3.59
N PHE A 96 -11.29 -0.58 -4.68
CA PHE A 96 -12.44 0.32 -4.61
C PHE A 96 -13.78 -0.41 -4.72
N THR A 97 -13.78 -1.69 -5.06
CA THR A 97 -14.96 -2.57 -5.11
C THR A 97 -16.15 -1.90 -5.83
N ALA A 98 -17.28 -1.73 -5.15
CA ALA A 98 -18.47 -1.09 -5.70
C ALA A 98 -18.28 0.41 -5.99
N MET A 99 -17.27 1.06 -5.40
CA MET A 99 -16.91 2.46 -5.63
C MET A 99 -15.94 2.67 -6.78
N TYR A 100 -15.47 1.62 -7.47
CA TYR A 100 -14.52 1.77 -8.58
C TYR A 100 -15.03 2.72 -9.71
N PRO A 101 -16.29 2.66 -10.18
CA PRO A 101 -16.79 3.63 -11.16
C PRO A 101 -16.84 5.07 -10.60
N ALA A 102 -17.17 5.23 -9.32
CA ALA A 102 -17.17 6.52 -8.65
C ALA A 102 -15.74 7.08 -8.52
N MET A 103 -14.74 6.22 -8.30
CA MET A 103 -13.33 6.59 -8.28
C MET A 103 -12.90 7.20 -9.61
N LEU A 104 -13.15 6.51 -10.72
CA LEU A 104 -12.79 7.01 -12.06
C LEU A 104 -13.48 8.34 -12.38
N THR A 105 -14.79 8.42 -12.15
CA THR A 105 -15.55 9.65 -12.42
C THR A 105 -15.11 10.80 -11.51
N SER A 106 -14.79 10.53 -10.24
CA SER A 106 -14.35 11.54 -9.29
C SER A 106 -13.03 12.20 -9.69
N LEU A 107 -12.11 11.46 -10.33
CA LEU A 107 -10.86 12.02 -10.82
C LEU A 107 -11.11 13.11 -11.87
N PHE A 108 -11.98 12.84 -12.84
CA PHE A 108 -12.31 13.79 -13.91
C PHE A 108 -13.12 14.99 -13.40
N THR A 109 -14.12 14.74 -12.54
CA THR A 109 -14.95 15.82 -11.99
C THR A 109 -14.16 16.71 -11.03
N HIS A 110 -13.27 16.15 -10.22
CA HIS A 110 -12.38 16.91 -9.34
C HIS A 110 -11.43 17.80 -10.15
N LEU A 111 -10.78 17.25 -11.18
CA LEU A 111 -9.93 18.05 -12.10
C LEU A 111 -10.71 19.23 -12.68
N ARG A 112 -11.91 18.99 -13.24
CA ARG A 112 -12.75 20.03 -13.83
C ARG A 112 -13.20 21.08 -12.80
N SER A 113 -13.63 20.65 -11.62
CA SER A 113 -14.09 21.51 -10.51
C SER A 113 -13.00 22.45 -10.04
N MET A 114 -11.77 21.96 -9.88
CA MET A 114 -10.63 22.77 -9.44
C MET A 114 -10.23 23.78 -10.51
N TYR A 115 -10.11 23.35 -11.77
CA TYR A 115 -9.77 24.27 -12.86
C TYR A 115 -10.83 25.36 -13.06
N SER A 116 -12.13 25.04 -12.93
CA SER A 116 -13.18 26.06 -13.04
C SER A 116 -13.15 27.09 -11.90
N LYS A 117 -12.56 26.74 -10.76
CA LYS A 117 -12.36 27.63 -9.61
C LYS A 117 -11.00 28.35 -9.66
N GLY A 118 -10.19 28.12 -10.68
CA GLY A 118 -8.82 28.62 -10.75
C GLY A 118 -7.89 28.03 -9.68
N GLN A 119 -8.21 26.83 -9.19
CA GLN A 119 -7.46 26.13 -8.13
C GLN A 119 -6.66 24.96 -8.71
N THR A 120 -5.54 24.63 -8.06
CA THR A 120 -4.69 23.49 -8.44
C THR A 120 -5.28 22.18 -7.90
N PRO A 121 -5.53 21.15 -8.75
CA PRO A 121 -6.11 19.88 -8.32
C PRO A 121 -5.08 18.92 -7.70
N TYR A 122 -4.56 19.28 -6.53
CA TYR A 122 -3.49 18.56 -5.86
C TYR A 122 -3.80 17.05 -5.66
N LEU A 123 -5.02 16.69 -5.26
CA LEU A 123 -5.39 15.28 -5.02
C LEU A 123 -5.34 14.43 -6.31
N ALA A 124 -5.81 15.00 -7.42
CA ALA A 124 -5.77 14.32 -8.70
C ALA A 124 -4.32 14.14 -9.19
N TYR A 125 -3.47 15.17 -9.03
CA TYR A 125 -2.06 15.06 -9.39
C TYR A 125 -1.32 14.02 -8.56
N TYR A 126 -1.54 13.98 -7.24
CA TYR A 126 -0.96 12.97 -6.37
C TYR A 126 -1.34 11.55 -6.82
N ASN A 127 -2.64 11.29 -6.98
CA ASN A 127 -3.13 9.96 -7.34
C ASN A 127 -2.70 9.54 -8.76
N ALA A 128 -2.83 10.43 -9.74
CA ALA A 128 -2.48 10.14 -11.12
C ALA A 128 -0.97 9.91 -11.28
N PHE A 129 -0.13 10.77 -10.70
CA PHE A 129 1.32 10.63 -10.77
C PHE A 129 1.79 9.34 -10.09
N TYR A 130 1.28 9.06 -8.89
CA TYR A 130 1.62 7.83 -8.17
C TYR A 130 1.23 6.59 -8.99
N LEU A 131 0.01 6.55 -9.53
CA LEU A 131 -0.45 5.44 -10.37
C LEU A 131 0.45 5.25 -11.60
N LEU A 132 0.82 6.35 -12.29
CA LEU A 132 1.67 6.29 -13.49
C LEU A 132 3.07 5.74 -13.17
N VAL A 133 3.72 6.22 -12.10
CA VAL A 133 5.04 5.75 -11.71
C VAL A 133 5.01 4.26 -11.34
N PHE A 134 4.04 3.83 -10.55
CA PHE A 134 3.92 2.42 -10.15
C PHE A 134 3.49 1.51 -11.31
N SER A 135 2.68 2.00 -12.24
CA SER A 135 2.35 1.27 -13.47
C SER A 135 3.56 0.98 -14.34
N ALA A 136 4.59 1.85 -14.33
CA ALA A 136 5.83 1.64 -15.06
C ALA A 136 6.74 0.57 -14.42
N ILE A 137 6.54 0.24 -13.14
CA ILE A 137 7.32 -0.79 -12.45
C ILE A 137 6.81 -2.18 -12.87
N PRO A 138 7.66 -3.10 -13.35
CA PRO A 138 7.23 -4.42 -13.82
C PRO A 138 6.54 -5.25 -12.74
N HIS A 139 7.10 -5.27 -11.53
CA HIS A 139 6.53 -5.99 -10.40
C HIS A 139 5.44 -5.17 -9.71
N LYS A 140 4.28 -5.78 -9.46
CA LYS A 140 3.11 -5.09 -8.92
C LYS A 140 2.54 -5.84 -7.73
N GLU A 141 2.23 -5.09 -6.68
CA GLU A 141 1.51 -5.59 -5.52
C GLU A 141 0.37 -4.65 -5.15
N MET A 142 -0.76 -5.22 -4.74
CA MET A 142 -1.94 -4.46 -4.33
C MET A 142 -1.62 -3.46 -3.21
N ARG A 143 -0.76 -3.87 -2.26
CA ARG A 143 -0.35 -3.04 -1.12
C ARG A 143 0.43 -1.78 -1.53
N PHE A 144 1.01 -1.71 -2.73
CA PHE A 144 1.68 -0.50 -3.20
C PHE A 144 0.70 0.63 -3.52
N LEU A 145 -0.59 0.35 -3.77
CA LEU A 145 -1.61 1.39 -3.99
C LEU A 145 -2.17 2.00 -2.70
N LEU A 146 -1.94 1.41 -1.52
CA LEU A 146 -2.50 1.92 -0.26
C LEU A 146 -2.29 3.43 -0.01
N PRO A 147 -1.15 4.05 -0.38
CA PRO A 147 -0.95 5.49 -0.19
C PRO A 147 -1.90 6.41 -0.98
N ILE A 148 -2.50 5.95 -2.09
CA ILE A 148 -3.43 6.76 -2.91
C ILE A 148 -4.90 6.58 -2.51
N VAL A 149 -5.22 5.48 -1.84
CA VAL A 149 -6.59 5.11 -1.44
C VAL A 149 -7.30 6.22 -0.64
N PRO A 150 -6.73 6.80 0.43
CA PRO A 150 -7.43 7.84 1.19
C PRO A 150 -7.75 9.08 0.36
N PHE A 151 -6.82 9.52 -0.49
CA PHE A 151 -7.02 10.68 -1.36
C PHE A 151 -8.06 10.42 -2.46
N ALA A 152 -8.10 9.19 -2.98
CA ALA A 152 -9.15 8.76 -3.90
C ALA A 152 -10.53 8.79 -3.22
N PHE A 153 -10.65 8.30 -1.98
CA PHE A 153 -11.92 8.38 -1.24
C PHE A 153 -12.36 9.81 -0.92
N ILE A 154 -11.44 10.74 -0.69
CA ILE A 154 -11.78 12.17 -0.55
C ILE A 154 -12.44 12.68 -1.85
N MET A 155 -11.87 12.40 -3.03
CA MET A 155 -12.48 12.80 -4.30
C MET A 155 -13.82 12.11 -4.56
N ILE A 156 -13.93 10.81 -4.25
CA ILE A 156 -15.20 10.06 -4.33
C ILE A 156 -16.26 10.71 -3.43
N SER A 157 -15.89 11.08 -2.21
CA SER A 157 -16.81 11.74 -1.27
C SER A 157 -17.28 13.11 -1.78
N GLU A 158 -16.39 13.88 -2.41
CA GLU A 158 -16.74 15.16 -3.04
C GLU A 158 -17.79 14.94 -4.14
N LEU A 159 -17.54 14.00 -5.05
CA LEU A 159 -18.46 13.64 -6.14
C LEU A 159 -19.83 13.21 -5.60
N LEU A 160 -19.86 12.23 -4.68
CA LEU A 160 -21.10 11.68 -4.15
C LEU A 160 -21.89 12.72 -3.34
N SER A 161 -21.21 13.55 -2.55
CA SER A 161 -21.85 14.62 -1.78
C SER A 161 -22.52 15.64 -2.69
N GLN A 162 -21.85 16.08 -3.76
CA GLN A 162 -22.42 17.00 -4.74
C GLN A 162 -23.60 16.36 -5.48
N THR A 163 -23.48 15.09 -5.89
CA THR A 163 -24.53 14.35 -6.60
C THR A 163 -25.78 14.13 -5.75
N ILE A 164 -25.61 13.84 -4.45
CA ILE A 164 -26.74 13.70 -3.52
C ILE A 164 -27.44 15.05 -3.33
N LYS A 165 -26.68 16.15 -3.20
CA LYS A 165 -27.23 17.50 -3.04
C LYS A 165 -28.02 17.97 -4.27
N SER A 166 -27.63 17.57 -5.48
CA SER A 166 -28.36 17.94 -6.71
C SER A 166 -29.73 17.27 -6.85
N GLY A 167 -30.01 16.22 -6.07
CA GLY A 167 -31.30 15.51 -6.10
C GLY A 167 -31.53 14.69 -7.37
N GLY A 168 -32.79 14.29 -7.59
CA GLY A 168 -33.21 13.52 -8.76
C GLY A 168 -32.72 12.06 -8.77
N CYS A 169 -32.76 11.43 -9.95
CA CYS A 169 -32.39 10.01 -10.12
C CYS A 169 -30.92 9.72 -9.76
N GLN A 170 -30.01 10.65 -10.08
CA GLN A 170 -28.58 10.48 -9.78
C GLN A 170 -28.28 10.49 -8.27
N ALA A 171 -29.00 11.31 -7.48
CA ALA A 171 -28.88 11.28 -6.02
C ALA A 171 -29.31 9.93 -5.44
N THR A 172 -30.41 9.36 -5.96
CA THR A 172 -30.86 8.01 -5.57
C THR A 172 -29.82 6.95 -5.93
N LEU A 173 -29.27 6.99 -7.15
CA LEU A 173 -28.20 6.09 -7.58
C LEU A 173 -26.95 6.19 -6.70
N ALA A 174 -26.52 7.42 -6.37
CA ALA A 174 -25.40 7.65 -5.46
C ALA A 174 -25.66 7.12 -4.04
N SER A 175 -26.89 7.28 -3.52
CA SER A 175 -27.26 6.72 -2.22
C SER A 175 -27.26 5.18 -2.24
N VAL A 176 -27.79 4.58 -3.30
CA VAL A 176 -27.82 3.12 -3.48
C VAL A 176 -26.39 2.58 -3.61
N SER A 177 -25.51 3.24 -4.37
CA SER A 177 -24.13 2.79 -4.53
C SER A 177 -23.35 2.81 -3.22
N ILE A 178 -23.53 3.83 -2.36
CA ILE A 178 -22.93 3.87 -1.01
C ILE A 178 -23.41 2.71 -0.16
N LYS A 179 -24.73 2.44 -0.13
CA LYS A 179 -25.29 1.32 0.64
C LYS A 179 -24.76 -0.01 0.12
N LEU A 180 -24.69 -0.18 -1.19
CA LEU A 180 -24.11 -1.37 -1.81
C LEU A 180 -22.64 -1.56 -1.41
N PHE A 181 -21.84 -0.49 -1.44
CA PHE A 181 -20.45 -0.52 -0.99
C PHE A 181 -20.33 -0.98 0.47
N ILE A 182 -21.13 -0.41 1.38
CA ILE A 182 -21.12 -0.84 2.79
C ILE A 182 -21.45 -2.33 2.91
N VAL A 183 -22.47 -2.82 2.20
CA VAL A 183 -22.83 -4.24 2.24
C VAL A 183 -21.70 -5.12 1.70
N VAL A 184 -21.07 -4.72 0.59
CA VAL A 184 -19.94 -5.46 -0.01
C VAL A 184 -18.74 -5.48 0.94
N GLU A 185 -18.35 -4.34 1.51
CA GLU A 185 -17.21 -4.28 2.45
C GLU A 185 -17.48 -5.07 3.73
N MET A 186 -18.71 -5.02 4.26
CA MET A 186 -19.09 -5.85 5.42
C MET A 186 -19.05 -7.34 5.10
N ALA A 187 -19.49 -7.74 3.90
CA ALA A 187 -19.40 -9.13 3.45
C ALA A 187 -17.95 -9.56 3.29
N ILE A 188 -17.10 -8.75 2.65
CA ILE A 188 -15.66 -9.02 2.51
C ILE A 188 -15.00 -9.13 3.89
N LEU A 189 -15.26 -8.20 4.80
CA LEU A 189 -14.73 -8.24 6.16
C LEU A 189 -15.14 -9.51 6.89
N ALA A 190 -16.43 -9.88 6.81
CA ALA A 190 -16.93 -11.12 7.40
C ALA A 190 -16.24 -12.35 6.78
N THR A 191 -16.11 -12.42 5.45
CA THR A 191 -15.44 -13.54 4.79
C THR A 191 -13.96 -13.62 5.18
N VAL A 192 -13.25 -12.49 5.16
CA VAL A 192 -11.82 -12.45 5.50
C VAL A 192 -11.61 -12.88 6.95
N THR A 193 -12.41 -12.39 7.88
CA THR A 193 -12.28 -12.73 9.31
C THR A 193 -12.73 -14.16 9.64
N MET A 194 -13.80 -14.65 9.00
CA MET A 194 -14.37 -15.97 9.29
C MET A 194 -13.71 -17.13 8.53
N PHE A 195 -12.99 -16.86 7.44
CA PHE A 195 -12.41 -17.94 6.61
C PHE A 195 -10.94 -17.76 6.29
N HIS A 196 -10.45 -16.53 6.07
CA HIS A 196 -9.09 -16.30 5.57
C HIS A 196 -8.07 -16.00 6.68
N GLN A 197 -8.42 -15.14 7.65
CA GLN A 197 -7.57 -14.75 8.77
C GLN A 197 -7.80 -15.62 10.01
N ARG A 198 -8.03 -16.92 9.81
CA ARG A 198 -8.09 -17.90 10.90
C ARG A 198 -6.75 -18.56 11.18
N ASN A 199 -5.66 -17.91 10.76
CA ASN A 199 -4.33 -18.48 10.92
C ASN A 199 -3.97 -18.77 12.37
N TRP A 200 -4.41 -17.89 13.27
CA TRP A 200 -4.24 -18.03 14.69
C TRP A 200 -4.92 -19.27 15.29
N GLU A 201 -5.99 -19.82 14.68
CA GLU A 201 -6.66 -21.01 15.19
C GLU A 201 -5.84 -22.28 14.93
N TRP A 202 -5.23 -22.40 13.74
CA TRP A 202 -4.34 -23.51 13.47
C TRP A 202 -3.04 -23.37 14.26
N GLU A 203 -2.48 -22.16 14.40
CA GLU A 203 -1.30 -21.92 15.25
C GLU A 203 -1.58 -22.29 16.71
N HIS A 204 -2.76 -21.92 17.22
CA HIS A 204 -3.20 -22.25 18.57
C HIS A 204 -3.44 -23.74 18.76
N TYR A 205 -4.02 -24.42 17.77
CA TYR A 205 -4.13 -25.88 17.77
C TYR A 205 -2.73 -26.53 17.81
N LEU A 206 -1.83 -26.17 16.90
CA LEU A 206 -0.48 -26.74 16.80
C LEU A 206 0.35 -26.53 18.08
N THR A 207 0.17 -25.40 18.77
CA THR A 207 0.87 -25.12 20.05
C THR A 207 0.29 -25.87 21.25
N ARG A 208 -0.93 -26.42 21.14
CA ARG A 208 -1.62 -27.14 22.23
C ARG A 208 -1.67 -28.65 22.05
N VAL A 209 -1.31 -29.19 20.88
CA VAL A 209 -1.19 -30.63 20.69
C VAL A 209 -0.11 -31.18 21.62
N LYS A 210 -0.54 -31.96 22.64
CA LYS A 210 0.32 -32.77 23.50
C LYS A 210 0.21 -34.22 23.03
N GLY A 211 1.23 -34.73 22.35
CA GLY A 211 1.23 -36.04 21.71
C GLY A 211 2.45 -36.23 20.82
N GLU A 212 2.38 -37.16 19.85
CA GLU A 212 3.46 -37.32 18.88
C GLU A 212 3.74 -36.00 18.14
N PRO A 213 5.01 -35.62 17.95
CA PRO A 213 5.37 -34.37 17.30
C PRO A 213 4.84 -34.34 15.88
N ILE A 214 4.11 -33.28 15.54
CA ILE A 214 3.60 -33.05 14.18
C ILE A 214 4.81 -32.86 13.27
N HIS A 215 5.12 -33.90 12.47
CA HIS A 215 6.35 -33.94 11.67
C HIS A 215 6.27 -33.05 10.41
N SER A 216 5.06 -32.83 9.87
CA SER A 216 4.84 -32.01 8.68
C SER A 216 3.48 -31.33 8.69
N VAL A 217 3.43 -30.06 8.31
CA VAL A 217 2.19 -29.31 8.06
C VAL A 217 2.20 -28.85 6.61
N TYR A 218 1.12 -29.13 5.88
CA TYR A 218 0.93 -28.66 4.51
C TYR A 218 0.21 -27.32 4.55
N THR A 219 0.93 -26.25 4.24
CA THR A 219 0.36 -24.91 4.08
C THR A 219 0.11 -24.62 2.61
N THR A 220 -0.87 -23.78 2.32
CA THR A 220 -1.06 -23.26 0.96
C THR A 220 -0.01 -22.20 0.64
N ASP A 221 0.38 -22.17 -0.64
CA ASP A 221 1.39 -21.32 -1.30
C ASP A 221 2.82 -21.32 -0.74
N SER A 222 3.76 -21.62 -1.65
CA SER A 222 5.21 -21.72 -1.41
C SER A 222 5.84 -20.44 -0.84
N TYR A 223 5.24 -19.29 -1.11
CA TYR A 223 5.80 -17.98 -0.78
C TYR A 223 5.37 -17.42 0.58
N GLY A 224 4.36 -18.03 1.22
CA GLY A 224 3.79 -17.57 2.49
C GLY A 224 4.31 -18.33 3.72
N SER A 225 4.92 -19.49 3.53
CA SER A 225 5.40 -20.31 4.63
C SER A 225 6.93 -20.25 4.73
N PRO A 226 7.48 -19.94 5.93
CA PRO A 226 8.90 -20.19 6.16
C PRO A 226 9.19 -21.66 5.86
N HIS A 227 10.28 -22.02 5.17
CA HIS A 227 10.65 -23.43 4.99
C HIS A 227 10.72 -24.20 6.33
N PHE A 228 10.99 -23.47 7.42
CA PHE A 228 10.97 -23.98 8.78
C PHE A 228 10.30 -22.95 9.71
N SER A 229 9.35 -23.41 10.52
CA SER A 229 8.74 -22.61 11.60
C SER A 229 9.00 -23.27 12.95
N TRP A 230 9.21 -22.44 13.97
CA TRP A 230 9.44 -22.85 15.35
C TRP A 230 8.24 -22.47 16.21
N PHE A 231 7.55 -23.46 16.78
CA PHE A 231 6.45 -23.20 17.70
C PHE A 231 6.97 -23.07 19.13
N HIS A 232 6.96 -21.85 19.66
CA HIS A 232 7.31 -21.60 21.06
C HIS A 232 6.25 -22.23 21.98
N GLY A 233 6.60 -23.37 22.59
CA GLY A 233 5.74 -24.07 23.56
C GLY A 233 5.90 -25.60 23.54
N THR A 234 6.07 -26.19 22.36
CA THR A 234 6.25 -27.65 22.19
C THR A 234 7.70 -28.05 21.91
N GLY A 235 8.55 -27.10 21.49
CA GLY A 235 9.92 -27.39 21.05
C GLY A 235 10.01 -28.22 19.76
N ALA A 236 8.86 -28.51 19.14
CA ALA A 236 8.77 -29.31 17.93
C ALA A 236 9.19 -28.47 16.72
N ARG A 237 10.18 -28.97 15.97
CA ARG A 237 10.50 -28.47 14.63
C ARG A 237 9.48 -29.05 13.66
N VAL A 238 8.78 -28.18 12.94
CA VAL A 238 7.82 -28.59 11.92
C VAL A 238 8.42 -28.26 10.56
N ASN A 239 8.51 -29.28 9.69
CA ASN A 239 8.83 -29.08 8.29
C ASN A 239 7.58 -28.63 7.55
N LEU A 240 7.65 -27.46 6.93
CA LEU A 240 6.56 -26.91 6.13
C LEU A 240 6.77 -27.38 4.69
N VAL A 241 5.87 -28.24 4.22
CA VAL A 241 5.95 -28.84 2.89
C VAL A 241 5.00 -28.09 1.96
N THR A 242 5.56 -27.48 0.92
CA THR A 242 4.83 -26.69 -0.07
C THR A 242 4.32 -27.60 -1.19
N LEU A 243 3.06 -27.45 -1.60
CA LEU A 243 2.45 -28.25 -2.67
C LEU A 243 3.00 -27.97 -4.08
N ASN A 244 3.90 -27.00 -4.22
CA ASN A 244 4.53 -26.64 -5.48
C ASN A 244 6.03 -26.38 -5.26
N PRO A 245 6.87 -27.43 -5.17
CA PRO A 245 8.31 -27.30 -5.13
C PRO A 245 8.78 -26.92 -6.53
N GLN A 246 9.09 -25.64 -6.76
CA GLN A 246 9.97 -25.25 -7.87
C GLN A 246 11.43 -25.41 -7.44
#